data_AF-A0A1C4FIT5-F1
#
_entry.id   AF-A0A1C4FIT5-F1
#
_cell.length_a   1.000
_cell.length_b   1.000
_cell.length_c   1.000
_cell.angle_alpha   90.00
_cell.angle_beta   90.00
_cell.angle_gamma   90.00
#
_symmetry.space_group_name_H-M   'P 1'
#
loop_
_entity.id
_entity.type
_entity.pdbx_description
1 polymer ?
#
loop_
_entity_poly.entity_id
_entity_poly.type
_entity_poly.pdbx_seq_one_letter_code
_entity_poly.pdbx_strand_id
1 'polypeptide(L)'
;MKHNINLWSFICSLICVGLFRLYFEIPLELFKFFTDSLHIHPLFILLVLTIGTFFAGIIGFSKMNNWIAMLRSVATVLLTLLLSVFLTLTLIVGYALS
;
A
#
# COMPACT_ATOMS: atom_id res chain seq x y z
N MET A 1 -24.08 0.67 6.57
CA MET A 1 -22.76 1.19 6.13
C MET A 1 -21.73 0.11 5.73
N LYS A 2 -22.13 -1.09 5.26
CA LYS A 2 -21.15 -2.15 4.88
C LYS A 2 -20.76 -2.17 3.39
N HIS A 3 -21.56 -1.57 2.52
CA HIS A 3 -21.34 -1.55 1.06
C HIS A 3 -20.16 -0.67 0.61
N ASN A 4 -19.65 0.20 1.50
CA ASN A 4 -18.61 1.18 1.14
C ASN A 4 -17.18 0.69 1.41
N ILE A 5 -16.96 -0.36 2.21
CA ILE A 5 -15.61 -0.79 2.62
C ILE A 5 -14.79 -1.29 1.43
N ASN A 6 -15.39 -2.03 0.51
CA ASN A 6 -14.71 -2.48 -0.72
C ASN A 6 -14.34 -1.29 -1.65
N LEU A 7 -15.15 -0.22 -1.67
CA LEU A 7 -14.86 0.96 -2.50
C LEU A 7 -13.72 1.78 -1.90
N TRP A 8 -13.74 1.97 -0.58
CA TRP A 8 -12.66 2.61 0.16
C TRP A 8 -11.35 1.83 0.06
N SER A 9 -11.37 0.50 0.21
CA SER A 9 -10.16 -0.32 0.04
C SER A 9 -9.57 -0.20 -1.36
N PHE A 10 -10.41 -0.19 -2.41
CA PHE A 10 -9.95 0.01 -3.78
C PHE A 10 -9.34 1.41 -4.01
N ILE A 11 -9.97 2.46 -3.48
CA ILE A 11 -9.40 3.82 -3.57
C ILE A 11 -8.07 3.89 -2.81
N CYS A 12 -7.99 3.31 -1.61
CA CYS A 12 -6.77 3.31 -0.83
C CYS A 12 -5.64 2.52 -1.50
N SER A 13 -5.93 1.44 -2.24
CA SER A 13 -4.89 0.73 -3.00
C SER A 13 -4.36 1.53 -4.18
N LEU A 14 -5.22 2.27 -4.89
CA LEU A 14 -4.79 3.22 -5.92
C LEU A 14 -3.94 4.35 -5.32
N ILE A 15 -4.29 4.83 -4.14
CA ILE A 15 -3.47 5.81 -3.40
C ILE A 15 -2.11 5.19 -3.04
N CYS A 16 -2.04 3.94 -2.58
CA CYS A 16 -0.77 3.27 -2.29
C CYS A 16 0.13 3.17 -3.53
N VAL A 17 -0.42 2.86 -4.70
CA VAL A 17 0.32 2.86 -5.97
C VAL A 17 0.77 4.27 -6.35
N GLY A 18 -0.10 5.26 -6.20
CA GLY A 18 0.22 6.67 -6.47
C GLY A 18 1.37 7.15 -5.59
N LEU A 19 1.31 6.87 -4.29
CA LEU A 19 2.37 7.19 -3.32
C LEU A 19 3.67 6.44 -3.62
N PHE A 20 3.59 5.18 -4.05
CA PHE A 20 4.77 4.43 -4.49
C PHE A 20 5.45 5.07 -5.69
N ARG A 21 4.68 5.58 -6.66
CA ARG A 21 5.23 6.29 -7.80
C ARG A 21 5.84 7.64 -7.37
N LEU A 22 5.12 8.38 -6.53
CA LEU A 22 5.56 9.67 -6.00
C LEU A 22 6.86 9.52 -5.20
N TYR A 23 7.08 8.39 -4.52
CA TYR A 23 8.35 8.10 -3.83
C TYR A 23 9.58 8.24 -4.76
N PHE A 24 9.49 7.82 -6.02
CA PHE A 24 10.60 7.99 -6.97
C PHE A 24 10.81 9.45 -7.40
N GLU A 25 9.80 10.30 -7.23
CA GLU A 25 9.82 11.72 -7.58
C GLU A 25 10.02 12.61 -6.34
N ILE A 26 10.21 12.04 -5.15
CA ILE A 26 10.39 12.81 -3.91
C ILE A 26 11.69 13.64 -3.97
N PRO A 27 11.64 14.94 -3.64
CA PRO A 27 12.83 15.77 -3.55
C PRO A 27 13.71 15.33 -2.37
N LEU A 28 15.04 15.41 -2.57
CA LEU A 28 16.04 14.96 -1.61
C LEU A 28 15.88 15.59 -0.21
N GLU A 29 15.42 16.84 -0.14
CA GLU A 29 15.19 17.55 1.14
C GLU A 29 14.09 16.87 1.97
N LEU A 30 13.04 16.41 1.32
CA LEU A 30 11.90 15.75 1.97
C LEU A 30 12.28 14.32 2.36
N PHE A 31 13.10 13.64 1.54
CA PHE A 31 13.70 12.35 1.92
C PHE A 31 14.62 12.49 3.15
N LYS A 32 15.47 13.51 3.19
CA LYS A 32 16.34 13.80 4.34
C LYS A 32 15.52 14.13 5.59
N PHE A 33 14.44 14.89 5.47
CA PHE A 33 13.55 15.13 6.60
C PHE A 33 13.03 13.82 7.24
N PHE A 34 12.56 12.87 6.43
CA PHE A 34 12.09 11.58 6.95
C PHE A 34 13.22 10.75 7.56
N THR A 35 14.40 10.74 6.94
CA THR A 35 15.52 9.90 7.38
C THR A 35 16.21 10.49 8.61
N ASP A 36 16.44 11.81 8.64
CA ASP A 36 17.20 12.49 9.70
C ASP A 36 16.32 12.90 10.89
N SER A 37 15.08 13.37 10.67
CA SER A 37 14.19 13.76 11.78
C SER A 37 13.41 12.57 12.35
N LEU A 38 12.86 11.72 11.47
CA LEU A 38 11.99 10.62 11.90
C LEU A 38 12.74 9.29 12.04
N HIS A 39 13.99 9.17 11.58
CA HIS A 39 14.76 7.91 11.56
C HIS A 39 13.98 6.74 10.94
N ILE A 40 13.03 7.04 10.04
CA ILE A 40 12.15 6.06 9.40
C ILE A 40 12.27 6.22 7.90
N HIS A 41 12.56 5.12 7.20
CA HIS A 41 12.54 5.10 5.75
C HIS A 41 11.11 5.40 5.25
N PRO A 42 10.91 6.34 4.30
CA PRO A 42 9.58 6.67 3.76
C PRO A 42 8.83 5.44 3.20
N LEU A 43 9.56 4.48 2.64
CA LEU A 43 9.03 3.20 2.17
C LEU A 43 8.38 2.35 3.27
N PHE A 44 8.82 2.48 4.52
CA PHE A 44 8.24 1.77 5.66
C PHE A 44 6.83 2.26 5.98
N ILE A 45 6.60 3.57 5.91
CA ILE A 45 5.26 4.17 6.09
C ILE A 45 4.31 3.64 5.01
N LEU A 46 4.80 3.61 3.77
CA LEU A 46 4.04 3.08 2.64
C LEU A 46 3.74 1.58 2.82
N LEU A 47 4.68 0.78 3.31
CA LEU A 47 4.46 -0.63 3.61
C LEU A 47 3.33 -0.82 4.63
N VAL A 48 3.35 -0.08 5.74
CA VAL A 48 2.29 -0.16 6.78
C VAL A 48 0.92 0.18 6.18
N LEU A 49 0.84 1.24 5.36
CA LEU A 49 -0.40 1.61 4.68
C LEU A 49 -0.87 0.50 3.72
N THR A 50 0.06 -0.10 2.98
CA THR A 50 -0.23 -1.18 2.02
C THR A 50 -0.75 -2.43 2.73
N ILE A 51 -0.19 -2.80 3.89
CA ILE A 51 -0.67 -3.91 4.71
C ILE A 51 -2.08 -3.61 5.26
N GLY A 52 -2.32 -2.40 5.75
CA GLY A 52 -3.66 -2.01 6.23
C GLY A 52 -4.72 -2.09 5.13
N THR A 53 -4.37 -1.65 3.91
CA THR A 53 -5.28 -1.72 2.76
C THR A 53 -5.52 -3.13 2.26
N PHE A 54 -4.52 -4.01 2.36
CA PHE A 54 -4.65 -5.45 2.08
C PHE A 54 -5.69 -6.11 3.00
N PHE A 55 -5.59 -5.92 4.32
CA PHE A 55 -6.58 -6.46 5.27
C PHE A 55 -7.98 -5.89 5.04
N ALA A 56 -8.09 -4.58 4.76
CA ALA A 56 -9.36 -3.96 4.40
C ALA A 56 -9.96 -4.57 3.12
N GLY A 57 -9.11 -4.92 2.14
CA GLY A 57 -9.49 -5.59 0.90
C GLY A 57 -10.06 -6.98 1.14
N ILE A 58 -9.42 -7.77 2.00
CA ILE A 58 -9.88 -9.11 2.41
C ILE A 58 -11.24 -9.02 3.13
N ILE A 59 -11.39 -8.07 4.05
CA ILE A 59 -12.67 -7.87 4.77
C ILE A 59 -13.78 -7.45 3.78
N GLY A 60 -13.45 -6.65 2.78
CA GLY A 60 -14.36 -6.27 1.69
C GLY A 60 -14.80 -7.44 0.81
N PHE A 61 -13.99 -8.50 0.71
CA PHE A 61 -14.27 -9.68 -0.11
C PHE A 61 -15.40 -10.56 0.47
N SER A 62 -15.46 -10.72 1.80
CA SER A 62 -16.33 -11.68 2.49
C SER A 62 -17.85 -11.44 2.36
N LYS A 63 -18.31 -10.36 1.70
CA LYS A 63 -19.73 -9.93 1.72
C LYS A 63 -20.30 -9.47 0.38
N MET A 64 -19.85 -10.03 -0.73
CA MET A 64 -20.26 -9.55 -2.06
C MET A 64 -21.03 -10.56 -2.89
N ASN A 65 -22.27 -10.18 -3.21
CA ASN A 65 -23.16 -10.90 -4.12
C ASN A 65 -22.97 -10.52 -5.59
N ASN A 66 -22.10 -9.54 -5.89
CA ASN A 66 -21.95 -8.97 -7.23
C ASN A 66 -20.55 -9.23 -7.79
N TRP A 67 -20.48 -9.84 -8.97
CA TRP A 67 -19.23 -10.30 -9.60
C TRP A 67 -18.25 -9.15 -9.88
N ILE A 68 -18.76 -7.99 -10.32
CA ILE A 68 -17.93 -6.80 -10.60
C ILE A 68 -17.25 -6.29 -9.32
N ALA A 69 -18.00 -6.28 -8.21
CA ALA A 69 -17.45 -5.85 -6.93
C ALA A 69 -16.39 -6.84 -6.43
N MET A 70 -16.60 -8.14 -6.67
CA MET A 70 -15.67 -9.22 -6.34
C MET A 70 -14.36 -9.07 -7.12
N LEU A 71 -14.43 -8.85 -8.45
CA LEU A 71 -13.26 -8.61 -9.28
C LEU A 71 -12.43 -7.42 -8.79
N ARG A 72 -13.09 -6.31 -8.40
CA ARG A 72 -12.41 -5.13 -7.87
C ARG A 72 -11.69 -5.39 -6.54
N SER A 73 -12.32 -6.17 -5.65
CA SER A 73 -11.71 -6.56 -4.37
C SER A 73 -10.52 -7.49 -4.59
N VAL A 74 -10.64 -8.49 -5.46
CA VAL A 74 -9.54 -9.40 -5.82
C VAL A 74 -8.38 -8.62 -6.42
N ALA A 75 -8.64 -7.72 -7.37
CA ALA A 75 -7.62 -6.86 -7.94
C ALA A 75 -6.92 -6.01 -6.87
N THR A 76 -7.68 -5.45 -5.92
CA THR A 76 -7.12 -4.69 -4.78
C THR A 76 -6.20 -5.55 -3.92
N VAL A 77 -6.64 -6.75 -3.54
CA VAL A 77 -5.87 -7.68 -2.71
C VAL A 77 -4.61 -8.13 -3.44
N LEU A 78 -4.72 -8.50 -4.71
CA LEU A 78 -3.58 -8.95 -5.52
C LEU A 78 -2.54 -7.83 -5.68
N LEU A 79 -3.01 -6.62 -5.95
CA LEU A 79 -2.17 -5.46 -6.19
C LEU A 79 -1.47 -4.98 -4.90
N THR A 80 -2.20 -4.94 -3.78
CA THR A 80 -1.61 -4.60 -2.46
C THR A 80 -0.66 -5.70 -1.97
N LEU A 81 -0.93 -6.97 -2.27
CA LEU A 81 -0.02 -8.08 -1.97
C LEU A 81 1.31 -7.95 -2.74
N LEU A 82 1.23 -7.78 -4.06
CA LEU A 82 2.42 -7.59 -4.91
C LEU A 82 3.24 -6.38 -4.44
N LEU A 83 2.58 -5.25 -4.20
CA LEU A 83 3.25 -4.04 -3.72
C LEU A 83 3.88 -4.25 -2.34
N SER A 84 3.21 -4.92 -1.41
CA SER A 84 3.74 -5.21 -0.08
C SER A 84 4.97 -6.13 -0.11
N VAL A 85 4.95 -7.17 -0.96
CA VAL A 85 6.11 -8.06 -1.15
C VAL A 85 7.29 -7.28 -1.74
N PHE A 86 7.04 -6.48 -2.77
CA PHE A 86 8.08 -5.66 -3.40
C PHE A 86 8.70 -4.66 -2.43
N LEU A 87 7.88 -3.96 -1.64
CA LEU A 87 8.33 -2.99 -0.63
C LEU A 87 9.15 -3.66 0.47
N THR A 88 8.71 -4.82 0.96
CA THR A 88 9.44 -5.58 1.98
C THR A 88 10.81 -6.03 1.46
N LEU A 89 10.88 -6.58 0.25
CA LEU A 89 12.16 -6.96 -0.37
C LEU A 89 13.09 -5.75 -0.55
N THR A 90 12.55 -4.62 -1.02
CA THR A 90 13.33 -3.38 -1.19
C THR A 90 13.90 -2.90 0.15
N LEU A 91 13.11 -2.92 1.22
CA LEU A 91 13.56 -2.52 2.56
C LEU A 91 14.61 -3.47 3.12
N ILE A 92 14.44 -4.79 2.95
CA ILE A 92 15.41 -5.79 3.43
C ILE A 92 16.73 -5.67 2.68
N VAL A 93 16.70 -5.54 1.35
CA VAL A 93 17.91 -5.34 0.54
C VAL A 93 18.58 -4.02 0.89
N GLY A 94 17.80 -2.95 1.06
CA GLY A 94 18.32 -1.64 1.48
C GLY A 94 19.01 -1.71 2.84
N TYR A 95 18.43 -2.44 3.80
CA TYR A 95 19.02 -2.63 5.12
C TYR A 95 20.26 -3.53 5.09
N ALA A 96 20.24 -4.61 4.30
CA ALA A 96 21.36 -5.54 4.19
C ALA A 96 22.58 -4.96 3.45
N LEU A 97 22.37 -3.94 2.60
CA LEU A 97 23.42 -3.27 1.85
C LEU A 97 23.93 -1.98 2.53
N SER A 98 23.27 -1.55 3.62
CA SER A 98 23.64 -0.39 4.44
C SER A 98 24.60 -0.77 5.56
#